data_AF-A0A9P7H7Q3-F1
#
_entry.id   AF-A0A9P7H7Q3-F1
#
_cell.length_a   1.000
_cell.length_b   1.000
_cell.length_c   1.000
_cell.angle_alpha   90.00
_cell.angle_beta   90.00
_cell.angle_gamma   90.00
#
_symmetry.space_group_name_H-M   'P 1'
#
loop_
_entity.id
_entity.type
_entity.pdbx_description
1 polymer ?
#
loop_
_entity_poly.entity_id
_entity_poly.type
_entity_poly.pdbx_seq_one_letter_code
_entity_poly.pdbx_strand_id
1 'polypeptide(L)'
;MFASRASTRALLSRNAQRARPRRDFTVSTRYCAIEAHRIAQGGNHKASGWSQPKVLAVAIGAGALGWGLASFTGNNDSKKSIWDQPAVPRYATLPEMEKAIRRIESEVGIEGFISTDPEDLLAHGYSEWSTVNPDTLPVAVAYPRTTEQVSAIARICHEHSIPIIPYSGGSSLEGNFSAPYGGISVDFAYMDQIIEFNKDDMDIVVQPSIGWQDLNAKLLKMESGLFFPVDPGK
;
A
#
# COMPACT_ATOMS: atom_id res chain seq x y z
N MET A 1 -27.67 12.74 -55.48
CA MET A 1 -27.31 12.29 -56.85
C MET A 1 -25.89 11.73 -56.74
N PHE A 2 -25.68 10.40 -56.67
CA PHE A 2 -25.63 9.44 -57.80
C PHE A 2 -24.75 10.00 -58.94
N ALA A 3 -23.72 9.35 -59.48
CA ALA A 3 -23.41 7.92 -59.66
C ALA A 3 -21.90 7.85 -60.06
N SER A 4 -21.07 6.88 -59.65
CA SER A 4 -21.08 5.43 -59.94
C SER A 4 -20.16 5.03 -61.12
N ARG A 5 -19.51 3.89 -60.90
CA ARG A 5 -18.91 2.91 -61.82
C ARG A 5 -17.45 3.11 -62.24
N ALA A 6 -16.62 2.07 -62.41
CA ALA A 6 -16.49 0.69 -61.89
C ALA A 6 -15.42 0.00 -62.78
N SER A 7 -14.86 -1.11 -62.28
CA SER A 7 -14.24 -2.22 -63.07
C SER A 7 -12.75 -2.01 -63.45
N THR A 8 -11.82 -2.98 -63.38
CA THR A 8 -11.90 -4.45 -63.23
C THR A 8 -10.52 -5.01 -62.80
N ARG A 9 -10.51 -5.85 -61.75
CA ARG A 9 -9.91 -7.21 -61.61
C ARG A 9 -8.42 -7.52 -62.00
N ALA A 10 -7.71 -8.00 -60.97
CA ALA A 10 -6.75 -9.13 -60.87
C ALA A 10 -5.32 -9.05 -61.43
N LEU A 11 -4.33 -9.28 -60.55
CA LEU A 11 -3.61 -10.56 -60.48
C LEU A 11 -2.72 -10.68 -59.22
N LEU A 12 -2.59 -11.92 -58.78
CA LEU A 12 -1.92 -12.39 -57.56
C LEU A 12 -0.39 -12.17 -57.59
N SER A 13 0.17 -11.82 -56.43
CA SER A 13 1.53 -12.19 -56.07
C SER A 13 1.63 -12.40 -54.55
N ARG A 14 2.04 -13.61 -54.18
CA ARG A 14 2.33 -14.08 -52.82
C ARG A 14 3.68 -13.49 -52.37
N ASN A 15 3.80 -13.09 -51.10
CA ASN A 15 4.73 -13.75 -50.17
C ASN A 15 4.76 -13.12 -48.76
N ALA A 16 4.31 -13.95 -47.80
CA ALA A 16 4.90 -14.23 -46.49
C ALA A 16 5.21 -13.07 -45.54
N GLN A 17 4.22 -12.74 -44.70
CA GLN A 17 4.41 -12.13 -43.39
C GLN A 17 5.10 -13.14 -42.45
N ARG A 18 6.21 -12.71 -41.81
CA ARG A 18 6.90 -13.44 -40.75
C ARG A 18 6.07 -13.41 -39.46
N ALA A 19 5.36 -14.49 -39.17
CA ALA A 19 4.82 -14.77 -37.83
C ALA A 19 5.91 -15.42 -36.96
N ARG A 20 6.13 -14.90 -35.74
CA ARG A 20 6.99 -15.54 -34.73
C ARG A 20 6.24 -16.73 -34.12
N PRO A 21 6.87 -17.90 -33.92
CA PRO A 21 6.16 -19.05 -33.35
C PRO A 21 5.91 -18.88 -31.85
N ARG A 22 4.68 -19.18 -31.42
CA ARG A 22 4.33 -19.47 -30.03
C ARG A 22 5.04 -20.76 -29.60
N ARG A 23 5.60 -20.77 -28.39
CA ARG A 23 6.20 -21.98 -27.79
C ARG A 23 5.08 -22.83 -27.19
N ASP A 24 4.73 -23.91 -27.87
CA ASP A 24 3.89 -24.97 -27.32
C ASP A 24 4.76 -25.93 -26.50
N PHE A 25 4.47 -26.05 -25.21
CA PHE A 25 5.06 -27.09 -24.36
C PHE A 25 4.30 -28.40 -24.58
N THR A 26 4.91 -29.35 -25.30
CA THR A 26 4.42 -30.73 -25.42
C THR A 26 5.22 -31.64 -24.50
N VAL A 27 4.55 -32.26 -23.53
CA VAL A 27 5.14 -33.31 -22.68
C VAL A 27 5.22 -34.60 -23.50
N SER A 28 6.43 -35.03 -23.83
CA SER A 28 6.69 -36.29 -24.53
C SER A 28 6.74 -37.44 -23.53
N THR A 29 5.67 -38.22 -23.46
CA THR A 29 5.67 -39.51 -22.75
C THR A 29 6.24 -40.58 -23.69
N ARG A 30 7.55 -40.85 -23.61
CA ARG A 30 8.12 -42.04 -24.26
C ARG A 30 7.91 -43.25 -23.35
N TYR A 31 6.97 -44.10 -23.74
CA TYR A 31 6.93 -45.49 -23.29
C TYR A 31 8.14 -46.23 -23.89
N CYS A 32 9.08 -46.66 -23.05
CA CYS A 32 10.11 -47.62 -23.43
C CYS A 32 9.62 -49.01 -23.00
N ALA A 33 9.21 -49.82 -23.97
CA ALA A 33 8.99 -51.24 -23.77
C ALA A 33 10.35 -51.90 -23.51
N ILE A 34 10.55 -52.42 -22.30
CA ILE A 34 11.74 -53.19 -21.96
C ILE A 34 11.42 -54.67 -22.10
N GLU A 35 12.10 -55.27 -23.07
CA GLU A 35 12.12 -56.68 -23.43
C GLU A 35 12.80 -57.50 -22.33
N ALA A 36 12.12 -58.56 -21.89
CA ALA A 36 12.53 -59.37 -20.75
C ALA A 36 13.62 -60.38 -21.15
N HIS A 37 14.89 -60.03 -20.94
CA HIS A 37 15.96 -61.02 -20.93
C HIS A 37 16.08 -61.69 -19.55
N ARG A 38 15.63 -62.95 -19.51
CA ARG A 38 15.81 -63.90 -18.41
C ARG A 38 17.29 -64.29 -18.32
N ILE A 39 17.98 -63.85 -17.26
CA ILE A 39 19.25 -64.44 -16.82
C ILE A 39 19.05 -65.08 -15.45
N ALA A 40 19.47 -66.33 -15.38
CA ALA A 40 19.30 -67.24 -14.27
C ALA A 40 20.18 -66.90 -13.06
N GLN A 41 19.56 -67.06 -11.91
CA GLN A 41 20.04 -67.47 -10.58
C GLN A 41 21.55 -67.52 -10.29
N GLY A 42 21.92 -66.85 -9.20
CA GLY A 42 23.12 -67.11 -8.38
C GLY A 42 23.04 -66.33 -7.08
N GLY A 43 22.60 -66.97 -5.99
CA GLY A 43 22.25 -66.30 -4.74
C GLY A 43 23.43 -65.74 -3.94
N ASN A 44 23.16 -64.69 -3.16
CA ASN A 44 23.18 -64.70 -1.69
C ASN A 44 22.90 -63.27 -1.17
N HIS A 45 21.64 -62.83 -1.21
CA HIS A 45 21.26 -61.55 -0.61
C HIS A 45 21.06 -61.75 0.89
N LYS A 46 21.97 -61.18 1.70
CA LYS A 46 21.69 -60.89 3.12
C LYS A 46 20.41 -60.07 3.16
N ALA A 47 19.34 -60.63 3.75
CA ALA A 47 18.06 -59.94 3.89
C ALA A 47 18.28 -58.57 4.52
N SER A 48 17.79 -57.50 3.87
CA SER A 48 17.84 -56.16 4.47
C SER A 48 17.06 -56.21 5.78
N GLY A 49 17.66 -55.69 6.85
CA GLY A 49 17.08 -55.78 8.21
C GLY A 49 15.77 -55.00 8.41
N TRP A 50 15.24 -54.40 7.34
CA TRP A 50 14.04 -53.58 7.31
C TRP A 50 12.84 -54.42 6.83
N SER A 51 12.05 -54.89 7.77
CA SER A 51 10.76 -55.52 7.50
C SER A 51 9.63 -54.49 7.59
N GLN A 52 8.52 -54.76 6.90
CA GLN A 52 7.29 -53.95 6.96
C GLN A 52 6.89 -53.48 8.37
N PRO A 53 6.89 -54.33 9.42
CA PRO A 53 6.57 -53.89 10.78
C PRO A 53 7.60 -52.92 11.38
N LYS A 54 8.88 -52.99 10.98
CA LYS A 54 9.92 -52.07 11.47
C LYS A 54 9.78 -50.69 10.85
N VAL A 55 9.43 -50.61 9.57
CA VAL A 55 9.11 -49.34 8.89
C VAL A 55 7.91 -48.67 9.59
N LEU A 56 6.86 -49.45 9.86
CA LEU A 56 5.67 -48.95 10.54
C LEU A 56 5.98 -48.42 11.94
N ALA A 57 6.80 -49.14 12.72
CA ALA A 57 7.21 -48.69 14.05
C ALA A 57 8.00 -47.37 14.02
N VAL A 58 8.91 -47.19 13.05
CA VAL A 58 9.66 -45.94 12.88
C VAL A 58 8.74 -44.79 12.48
N ALA A 59 7.78 -45.02 11.58
CA ALA A 59 6.83 -44.01 11.16
C ALA A 59 5.91 -43.55 12.32
N ILE A 60 5.41 -44.49 13.12
CA ILE A 60 4.60 -44.19 14.31
C ILE A 60 5.45 -43.43 15.33
N GLY A 61 6.69 -43.87 15.58
CA GLY A 61 7.60 -43.20 16.51
C GLY A 61 7.93 -41.76 16.10
N ALA A 62 8.26 -41.54 14.84
CA ALA A 62 8.53 -40.20 14.31
C ALA A 62 7.28 -39.30 14.35
N GLY A 63 6.10 -39.85 14.02
CA GLY A 63 4.83 -39.13 14.11
C GLY A 63 4.47 -38.73 15.54
N ALA A 64 4.64 -39.65 16.50
CA ALA A 64 4.38 -39.39 17.92
C ALA A 64 5.37 -38.36 18.50
N LEU A 65 6.65 -38.44 18.13
CA LEU A 65 7.65 -37.45 18.52
C LEU A 65 7.38 -36.07 17.91
N GLY A 66 7.00 -36.01 16.63
CA GLY A 66 6.62 -34.76 15.97
C GLY A 66 5.39 -34.11 16.62
N TRP A 67 4.35 -34.91 16.92
CA TRP A 67 3.16 -34.43 17.62
C TRP A 67 3.45 -33.99 19.06
N GLY A 68 4.28 -34.75 19.78
CA GLY A 68 4.72 -34.41 21.13
C GLY A 68 5.48 -33.09 21.15
N LEU A 69 6.50 -32.94 20.29
CA LEU A 69 7.25 -31.69 20.16
C LEU A 69 6.32 -30.51 19.82
N ALA A 70 5.42 -30.66 18.85
CA ALA A 70 4.47 -29.62 18.48
C ALA A 70 3.49 -29.25 19.61
N SER A 71 3.10 -30.23 20.44
CA SER A 71 2.21 -30.01 21.59
C SER A 71 2.90 -29.29 22.74
N PHE A 72 4.21 -29.50 22.94
CA PHE A 72 5.01 -28.78 23.94
C PHE A 72 5.52 -27.42 23.44
N THR A 73 5.78 -27.26 22.14
CA THR A 73 6.12 -25.97 21.52
C THR A 73 4.88 -25.18 21.09
N GLY A 74 3.68 -25.67 21.43
CA GLY A 74 2.41 -24.96 21.30
C GLY A 74 2.38 -23.78 22.24
N ASN A 75 3.19 -22.77 21.90
CA ASN A 75 3.31 -21.52 22.57
C ASN A 75 1.93 -20.86 22.68
N ASN A 76 1.73 -20.17 23.79
CA ASN A 76 0.52 -19.48 24.19
C ASN A 76 0.25 -18.25 23.29
N ASP A 77 0.22 -18.44 21.98
CA ASP A 77 -0.26 -17.45 21.04
C ASP A 77 -1.78 -17.49 21.15
N SER A 78 -2.31 -16.66 22.05
CA SER A 78 -3.71 -16.26 22.03
C SER A 78 -4.05 -15.91 20.58
N LYS A 79 -4.80 -16.80 19.90
CA LYS A 79 -5.25 -16.57 18.54
C LYS A 79 -6.14 -15.33 18.60
N LYS A 80 -5.56 -14.15 18.31
CA LYS A 80 -6.31 -12.92 18.17
C LYS A 80 -7.33 -13.19 17.07
N SER A 81 -8.58 -13.31 17.47
CA SER A 81 -9.70 -13.43 16.56
C SER A 81 -9.77 -12.15 15.74
N ILE A 82 -10.16 -12.25 14.47
CA ILE A 82 -10.51 -11.05 13.68
C ILE A 82 -11.70 -10.29 14.31
N TRP A 83 -12.43 -10.94 15.21
CA TRP A 83 -13.55 -10.39 15.98
C TRP A 83 -13.16 -9.89 17.38
N ASP A 84 -11.89 -10.05 17.79
CA ASP A 84 -11.42 -9.47 19.04
C ASP A 84 -11.33 -7.96 18.87
N GLN A 85 -11.93 -7.23 19.81
CA GLN A 85 -11.83 -5.78 19.81
C GLN A 85 -10.35 -5.40 19.95
N PRO A 86 -9.82 -4.54 19.06
CA PRO A 86 -8.46 -4.07 19.21
C PRO A 86 -8.34 -3.35 20.56
N ALA A 87 -7.22 -3.57 21.25
CA ALA A 87 -6.93 -2.82 22.47
C ALA A 87 -6.98 -1.32 22.16
N VAL A 88 -7.62 -0.54 23.03
CA VAL A 88 -7.69 0.92 22.87
C VAL A 88 -6.26 1.46 22.85
N PRO A 89 -5.86 2.20 21.80
CA PRO A 89 -4.52 2.74 21.73
C PRO A 89 -4.28 3.71 22.89
N ARG A 90 -3.12 3.59 23.53
CA ARG A 90 -2.69 4.51 24.58
C ARG A 90 -1.85 5.61 23.96
N TYR A 91 -2.40 6.82 23.90
CA TYR A 91 -1.69 8.01 23.43
C TYR A 91 -1.14 8.83 24.59
N ALA A 92 -0.28 9.80 24.26
CA ALA A 92 0.26 10.78 25.19
C ALA A 92 -0.84 11.57 25.92
N THR A 93 -0.52 12.07 27.11
CA THR A 93 -1.34 13.04 27.83
C THR A 93 -1.10 14.46 27.30
N LEU A 94 -2.02 15.41 27.58
CA LEU A 94 -1.88 16.81 27.14
C LEU A 94 -0.51 17.44 27.47
N PRO A 95 0.03 17.33 28.71
CA PRO A 95 1.34 17.91 29.03
C PRO A 95 2.50 17.27 28.25
N GLU A 96 2.39 15.98 27.92
CA GLU A 96 3.38 15.28 27.10
C GLU A 96 3.30 15.75 25.64
N MET A 97 2.09 15.98 25.12
CA MET A 97 1.87 16.56 23.80
C MET A 97 2.47 17.97 23.70
N GLU A 98 2.19 18.85 24.66
CA GLU A 98 2.76 20.20 24.70
C GLU A 98 4.30 20.19 24.75
N LYS A 99 4.89 19.23 25.48
CA LYS A 99 6.34 19.07 25.52
C LYS A 99 6.90 18.67 24.14
N ALA A 100 6.21 17.79 23.43
CA ALA A 100 6.61 17.39 22.09
C ALA A 100 6.44 18.53 21.07
N ILE A 101 5.38 19.33 21.17
CA ILE A 101 5.13 20.52 20.34
C ILE A 101 6.30 21.51 20.46
N ARG A 102 6.69 21.85 21.69
CA ARG A 102 7.87 22.72 21.94
C ARG A 102 9.16 22.14 21.36
N ARG A 103 9.32 20.82 21.39
CA ARG A 103 10.48 20.14 20.79
C ARG A 103 10.46 20.28 19.27
N ILE A 104 9.31 20.11 18.63
CA ILE A 104 9.14 20.27 17.18
C ILE A 104 9.49 21.71 16.78
N GLU A 105 8.96 22.72 17.47
CA GLU A 105 9.31 24.14 17.26
C GLU A 105 10.81 24.38 17.34
N SER A 106 11.46 23.84 18.38
CA SER A 106 12.90 24.03 18.58
C SER A 106 13.77 23.38 17.50
N GLU A 107 13.32 22.27 16.92
CA GLU A 107 14.06 21.53 15.90
C GLU A 107 13.89 22.15 14.51
N VAL A 108 12.68 22.62 14.18
CA VAL A 108 12.40 23.22 12.87
C VAL A 108 12.85 24.68 12.80
N GLY A 109 12.71 25.44 13.89
CA GLY A 109 13.25 26.80 14.01
C GLY A 109 12.61 27.85 13.10
N ILE A 110 11.35 27.65 12.68
CA ILE A 110 10.61 28.57 11.81
C ILE A 110 9.46 29.21 12.60
N GLU A 111 9.35 30.53 12.53
CA GLU A 111 8.24 31.27 13.13
C GLU A 111 6.92 30.97 12.40
N GLY A 112 5.84 30.78 13.17
CA GLY A 112 4.53 30.42 12.62
C GLY A 112 4.45 28.99 12.07
N PHE A 113 5.42 28.13 12.39
CA PHE A 113 5.38 26.72 12.01
C PHE A 113 4.29 25.94 12.77
N ILE A 114 4.03 26.32 14.02
CA ILE A 114 2.97 25.73 14.84
C ILE A 114 2.02 26.84 15.26
N SER A 115 0.72 26.56 15.14
CA SER A 115 -0.35 27.35 15.75
C SER A 115 -1.04 26.57 16.86
N THR A 116 -1.33 27.27 17.95
CA THR A 116 -2.18 26.81 19.06
C THR A 116 -3.41 27.71 19.21
N ASP A 117 -3.69 28.55 18.21
CA ASP A 117 -4.80 29.48 18.26
C ASP A 117 -6.14 28.74 18.20
N PRO A 118 -7.12 29.05 19.08
CA PRO A 118 -8.37 28.30 19.15
C PRO A 118 -9.14 28.24 17.83
N GLU A 119 -9.03 29.28 16.99
CA GLU A 119 -9.65 29.33 15.67
C GLU A 119 -9.03 28.31 14.71
N ASP A 120 -7.70 28.20 14.70
CA ASP A 120 -6.99 27.21 13.89
C ASP A 120 -7.29 25.79 14.36
N LEU A 121 -7.29 25.56 15.68
CA LEU A 121 -7.65 24.26 16.25
C LEU A 121 -9.07 23.84 15.87
N LEU A 122 -10.02 24.78 15.87
CA LEU A 122 -11.41 24.53 15.47
C LEU A 122 -11.49 24.21 13.97
N ALA A 123 -10.88 25.02 13.11
CA ALA A 123 -10.89 24.83 11.66
C ALA A 123 -10.27 23.48 11.22
N HIS A 124 -9.36 22.94 12.02
CA HIS A 124 -8.64 21.69 11.75
C HIS A 124 -9.15 20.48 12.54
N GLY A 125 -10.17 20.65 13.37
CA GLY A 125 -10.76 19.57 14.17
C GLY A 125 -12.28 19.42 14.01
N TYR A 126 -12.93 20.38 13.36
CA TYR A 126 -14.39 20.44 13.21
C TYR A 126 -14.79 20.66 11.74
N SER A 127 -15.78 19.90 11.28
CA SER A 127 -16.40 20.06 9.96
C SER A 127 -17.86 20.44 10.10
N GLU A 128 -18.24 21.61 9.56
CA GLU A 128 -19.65 22.03 9.47
C GLU A 128 -20.49 21.08 8.58
N TRP A 129 -19.82 20.35 7.69
CA TRP A 129 -20.46 19.44 6.74
C TRP A 129 -20.62 18.02 7.29
N SER A 130 -20.00 17.71 8.43
CA SER A 130 -20.12 16.41 9.07
C SER A 130 -21.22 16.39 10.12
N THR A 131 -21.99 15.31 10.14
CA THR A 131 -22.95 15.03 11.22
C THR A 131 -22.30 14.45 12.46
N VAL A 132 -21.02 14.04 12.36
CA VAL A 132 -20.26 13.41 13.42
C VAL A 132 -18.95 14.18 13.62
N ASN A 133 -18.93 15.03 14.64
CA ASN A 133 -17.71 15.71 15.08
C ASN A 133 -17.40 15.28 16.52
N PRO A 134 -16.15 14.92 16.86
CA PRO A 134 -15.79 14.69 18.25
C PRO A 134 -15.76 16.00 19.03
N ASP A 135 -15.97 15.92 20.34
CA ASP A 135 -15.84 17.08 21.25
C ASP A 135 -14.39 17.54 21.43
N THR A 136 -13.42 16.79 20.89
CA THR A 136 -11.99 17.00 21.08
C THR A 136 -11.36 17.59 19.82
N LEU A 137 -10.56 18.65 20.02
CA LEU A 137 -9.80 19.31 18.97
C LEU A 137 -8.33 18.86 18.99
N PRO A 138 -7.57 19.06 17.89
CA PRO A 138 -6.12 18.93 17.94
C PRO A 138 -5.53 19.89 18.99
N VAL A 139 -4.36 19.53 19.54
CA VAL A 139 -3.64 20.36 20.52
C VAL A 139 -2.85 21.46 19.83
N ALA A 140 -2.40 21.21 18.60
CA ALA A 140 -1.69 22.16 17.76
C ALA A 140 -1.90 21.84 16.28
N VAL A 141 -1.73 22.86 15.43
CA VAL A 141 -1.64 22.72 13.97
C VAL A 141 -0.21 23.04 13.54
N ALA A 142 0.42 22.17 12.75
CA ALA A 142 1.74 22.37 12.19
C ALA A 142 1.64 22.60 10.67
N TYR A 143 2.40 23.56 10.16
CA TYR A 143 2.38 23.98 8.76
C TYR A 143 3.71 23.71 8.03
N PRO A 144 4.02 22.44 7.69
CA PRO A 144 5.22 22.11 6.95
C PRO A 144 5.23 22.67 5.52
N ARG A 145 6.44 22.98 5.05
CA ARG A 145 6.77 23.42 3.70
C ARG A 145 7.64 22.41 2.94
N THR A 146 8.28 21.49 3.66
CA THR A 146 9.17 20.49 3.06
C THR A 146 8.97 19.10 3.68
N THR A 147 9.38 18.07 2.94
CA THR A 147 9.30 16.67 3.39
C THR A 147 10.15 16.41 4.64
N GLU A 148 11.28 17.11 4.80
CA GLU A 148 12.15 17.00 5.98
C GLU A 148 11.43 17.47 7.25
N GLN A 149 10.66 18.55 7.16
CA GLN A 149 9.86 19.06 8.28
C GLN A 149 8.76 18.07 8.68
N VAL A 150 8.09 17.48 7.70
CA VAL A 150 7.09 16.42 7.93
C VAL A 150 7.75 15.21 8.60
N SER A 151 8.94 14.83 8.15
CA SER A 151 9.70 13.71 8.74
C SER A 151 10.09 13.99 10.19
N ALA A 152 10.51 15.22 10.51
CA ALA A 152 10.83 15.63 11.88
C ALA A 152 9.59 15.56 12.79
N ILE A 153 8.44 16.09 12.34
CA ILE A 153 7.16 15.96 13.06
C ILE A 153 6.84 14.49 13.30
N ALA A 154 6.85 13.67 12.25
CA ALA A 154 6.50 12.25 12.33
C ALA A 154 7.39 11.48 13.31
N ARG A 155 8.69 11.74 13.29
CA ARG A 155 9.66 11.14 14.21
C ARG A 155 9.36 11.50 15.66
N ILE A 156 9.16 12.79 15.97
CA ILE A 156 8.89 13.24 17.34
C ILE A 156 7.55 12.71 17.84
N CYS A 157 6.49 12.77 17.02
CA CYS A 157 5.18 12.23 17.37
C CYS A 157 5.24 10.72 17.64
N HIS A 158 6.01 9.98 16.85
CA HIS A 158 6.23 8.55 17.07
C HIS A 158 6.91 8.26 18.41
N GLU A 159 7.99 8.99 18.74
CA GLU A 159 8.72 8.85 20.00
C GLU A 159 7.83 9.10 21.23
N HIS A 160 6.83 9.98 21.10
CA HIS A 160 5.93 10.36 22.20
C HIS A 160 4.56 9.69 22.13
N SER A 161 4.28 8.81 21.16
CA SER A 161 2.95 8.21 20.95
C SER A 161 1.84 9.27 20.80
N ILE A 162 2.08 10.27 19.96
CA ILE A 162 1.15 11.36 19.66
C ILE A 162 0.44 11.08 18.33
N PRO A 163 -0.89 11.18 18.26
CA PRO A 163 -1.64 11.09 17.01
C PRO A 163 -1.24 12.21 16.04
N ILE A 164 -1.08 11.84 14.77
CA ILE A 164 -0.86 12.79 13.67
C ILE A 164 -2.12 12.78 12.82
N ILE A 165 -2.70 13.96 12.59
CA ILE A 165 -3.88 14.13 11.77
C ILE A 165 -3.47 14.89 10.51
N PRO A 166 -3.43 14.26 9.33
CA PRO A 166 -3.11 14.98 8.10
C PRO A 166 -4.28 15.89 7.69
N TYR A 167 -3.96 17.12 7.31
CA TYR A 167 -4.91 18.15 6.89
C TYR A 167 -4.45 18.84 5.59
N SER A 168 -5.42 19.31 4.81
CA SER A 168 -5.22 20.03 3.54
C SER A 168 -6.48 20.86 3.29
N GLY A 169 -7.20 20.69 2.18
CA GLY A 169 -8.39 21.50 1.87
C GLY A 169 -9.63 21.31 2.77
N GLY A 170 -9.59 20.50 3.83
CA GLY A 170 -10.69 20.36 4.79
C GLY A 170 -12.04 19.86 4.23
N SER A 171 -12.10 19.40 2.98
CA SER A 171 -13.36 19.15 2.26
C SER A 171 -14.04 17.81 2.57
N SER A 172 -13.63 17.13 3.65
CA SER A 172 -14.17 15.81 4.01
C SER A 172 -15.54 15.94 4.68
N LEU A 173 -16.56 15.34 4.07
CA LEU A 173 -17.92 15.26 4.65
C LEU A 173 -17.97 14.34 5.87
N GLU A 174 -17.17 13.28 5.88
CA GLU A 174 -17.12 12.30 6.98
C GLU A 174 -16.20 12.73 8.13
N GLY A 175 -15.66 13.96 8.09
CA GLY A 175 -14.80 14.47 9.17
C GLY A 175 -13.50 13.67 9.37
N ASN A 176 -12.88 13.14 8.31
CA ASN A 176 -11.67 12.30 8.40
C ASN A 176 -10.47 13.01 9.05
N PHE A 177 -10.50 14.33 9.12
CA PHE A 177 -9.50 15.16 9.79
C PHE A 177 -9.84 15.46 11.26
N SER A 178 -10.85 14.81 11.82
CA SER A 178 -11.20 14.97 13.23
C SER A 178 -10.11 14.40 14.15
N ALA A 179 -9.94 14.99 15.33
CA ALA A 179 -8.91 14.62 16.30
C ALA A 179 -9.51 14.05 17.60
N PRO A 180 -10.14 12.85 17.59
CA PRO A 180 -10.84 12.30 18.76
C PRO A 180 -9.93 12.01 19.97
N TYR A 181 -8.61 11.92 19.74
CA TYR A 181 -7.60 11.71 20.79
C TYR A 181 -6.70 12.93 20.99
N GLY A 182 -7.09 14.10 20.48
CA GLY A 182 -6.20 15.24 20.35
C GLY A 182 -5.06 14.93 19.38
N GLY A 183 -3.84 15.38 19.71
CA GLY A 183 -2.66 15.21 18.87
C GLY A 183 -2.34 16.44 18.06
N ILE A 184 -1.63 16.25 16.94
CA ILE A 184 -1.14 17.35 16.10
C ILE A 184 -1.78 17.22 14.72
N SER A 185 -2.49 18.27 14.30
CA SER A 185 -2.92 18.42 12.92
C SER A 185 -1.75 18.92 12.07
N VAL A 186 -1.49 18.27 10.95
CA VAL A 186 -0.40 18.63 10.04
C VAL A 186 -1.03 19.13 8.76
N ASP A 187 -1.08 20.44 8.61
CA ASP A 187 -1.65 21.11 7.45
C ASP A 187 -0.61 21.33 6.36
N PHE A 188 -0.84 20.71 5.22
CA PHE A 188 0.02 20.83 4.05
C PHE A 188 -0.27 22.07 3.19
N ALA A 189 -1.03 23.06 3.66
CA ALA A 189 -1.41 24.26 2.92
C ALA A 189 -0.27 24.95 2.14
N TYR A 190 0.98 24.87 2.61
CA TYR A 190 2.16 25.43 1.94
C TYR A 190 2.91 24.46 1.01
N MET A 191 2.35 23.27 0.77
CA MET A 191 2.87 22.24 -0.12
C MET A 191 1.88 22.02 -1.29
N ASP A 192 1.80 22.98 -2.20
CA ASP A 192 0.84 23.06 -3.32
C ASP A 192 1.51 23.02 -4.72
N GLN A 193 2.79 22.66 -4.81
CA GLN A 193 3.58 22.75 -6.03
C GLN A 193 3.48 21.51 -6.93
N ILE A 194 3.71 21.73 -8.22
CA ILE A 194 3.96 20.66 -9.20
C ILE A 194 5.47 20.36 -9.15
N ILE A 195 5.82 19.12 -8.84
CA ILE A 195 7.21 18.65 -8.72
C ILE A 195 7.74 18.19 -10.08
N GLU A 196 6.94 17.43 -10.82
CA GLU A 196 7.33 16.86 -12.11
C GLU A 196 6.12 16.78 -13.02
N PHE A 197 6.29 17.03 -14.32
CA PHE A 197 5.23 16.96 -15.32
C PHE A 197 5.73 16.19 -16.55
N ASN A 198 5.25 14.96 -16.73
CA ASN A 198 5.65 14.11 -17.84
C ASN A 198 4.56 14.08 -18.89
N LYS A 199 4.66 15.01 -19.83
CA LYS A 199 3.67 15.17 -20.90
C LYS A 199 3.48 13.90 -21.74
N ASP A 200 4.56 13.20 -22.04
CA ASP A 200 4.54 12.03 -22.93
C ASP A 200 3.89 10.81 -22.25
N ASP A 201 4.08 10.69 -20.93
CA ASP A 201 3.51 9.61 -20.11
C ASP A 201 2.13 9.96 -19.53
N MET A 202 1.70 11.22 -19.70
CA MET A 202 0.44 11.76 -19.18
C MET A 202 0.29 11.64 -17.66
N ASP A 203 1.40 11.80 -16.93
CA ASP A 203 1.40 11.82 -15.47
C ASP A 203 2.06 13.09 -14.91
N ILE A 204 1.85 13.30 -13.60
CA ILE A 204 2.34 14.45 -12.88
C ILE A 204 2.63 14.06 -11.44
N VAL A 205 3.72 14.58 -10.89
CA VAL A 205 4.05 14.47 -9.47
C VAL A 205 3.74 15.82 -8.83
N VAL A 206 2.90 15.81 -7.80
CA VAL A 206 2.44 17.02 -7.12
C VAL A 206 2.56 16.90 -5.61
N GLN A 207 2.60 18.04 -4.94
CA GLN A 207 2.49 18.13 -3.49
C GLN A 207 1.02 17.99 -3.02
N PRO A 208 0.80 17.58 -1.76
CA PRO A 208 -0.52 17.11 -1.29
C PRO A 208 -1.62 18.17 -1.22
N SER A 209 -1.29 19.46 -1.20
CA SER A 209 -2.29 20.54 -1.06
C SER A 209 -2.64 21.25 -2.36
N ILE A 210 -2.22 20.73 -3.52
CA ILE A 210 -2.63 21.31 -4.79
C ILE A 210 -4.13 21.05 -5.04
N GLY A 211 -4.91 22.11 -5.19
CA GLY A 211 -6.31 22.01 -5.61
C GLY A 211 -6.41 21.60 -7.08
N TRP A 212 -7.42 20.80 -7.44
CA TRP A 212 -7.61 20.36 -8.84
C TRP A 212 -7.85 21.53 -9.81
N GLN A 213 -8.47 22.61 -9.33
CA GLN A 213 -8.69 23.84 -10.11
C GLN A 213 -7.37 24.58 -10.36
N ASP A 214 -6.54 24.74 -9.32
CA ASP A 214 -5.22 25.36 -9.43
C ASP A 214 -4.27 24.52 -10.29
N LEU A 215 -4.34 23.20 -10.17
CA LEU A 215 -3.63 22.27 -11.05
C LEU A 215 -4.00 22.52 -12.51
N ASN A 216 -5.30 22.58 -12.84
CA ASN A 216 -5.76 22.87 -14.20
C ASN A 216 -5.33 24.26 -14.70
N ALA A 217 -5.37 25.28 -13.83
CA ALA A 217 -4.87 26.61 -14.16
C ALA A 217 -3.35 26.62 -14.43
N LYS A 218 -2.56 25.87 -13.65
CA LYS A 218 -1.11 25.71 -13.85
C LYS A 218 -0.83 24.95 -15.15
N LEU A 219 -1.55 23.86 -15.45
CA LEU A 219 -1.40 23.08 -16.68
C LEU A 219 -1.74 23.90 -17.94
N LEU A 220 -2.78 24.72 -17.88
CA LEU A 220 -3.15 25.61 -18.99
C LEU A 220 -2.02 26.57 -19.36
N LYS A 221 -1.30 27.11 -18.36
CA LYS A 221 -0.14 27.99 -18.55
C LYS A 221 1.07 27.28 -19.17
N MET A 222 1.16 25.96 -19.07
CA MET A 222 2.25 25.16 -19.65
C MET A 222 2.04 24.87 -21.14
N GLU A 223 0.93 25.31 -21.74
CA GLU A 223 0.60 25.13 -23.17
C GLU A 223 0.69 23.67 -23.64
N SER A 224 0.50 22.72 -22.72
CA SER A 224 0.66 21.29 -23.01
C SER A 224 -0.53 20.71 -23.77
N GLY A 225 -1.71 21.34 -23.67
CA GLY A 225 -3.00 20.81 -24.12
C GLY A 225 -3.58 19.74 -23.19
N LEU A 226 -2.93 19.44 -22.07
CA LEU A 226 -3.39 18.47 -21.07
C LEU A 226 -4.13 19.16 -19.92
N PHE A 227 -5.08 18.45 -19.32
CA PHE A 227 -5.82 18.89 -18.14
C PHE A 227 -6.18 17.68 -17.27
N PHE A 228 -6.41 17.92 -15.98
CA PHE A 228 -6.90 16.93 -15.03
C PHE A 228 -8.43 16.88 -15.09
N PRO A 229 -9.03 15.77 -15.57
CA PRO A 229 -10.45 15.72 -15.90
C PRO A 229 -11.37 15.44 -14.71
N VAL A 230 -10.81 15.08 -13.55
CA VAL A 230 -11.59 14.69 -12.38
C VAL A 230 -12.10 15.92 -11.64
N ASP A 231 -13.41 15.95 -11.41
CA ASP A 231 -14.12 16.94 -10.61
C ASP A 231 -14.85 16.20 -9.47
N PRO A 232 -14.27 16.14 -8.27
CA PRO A 232 -14.79 15.33 -7.16
C PRO A 232 -16.03 15.91 -6.47
N GLY A 233 -16.56 17.06 -6.94
CA GLY A 233 -17.61 17.83 -6.27
C GLY A 233 -18.77 18.29 -7.16
N LYS A 234 -19.16 17.50 -8.16
CA LYS A 234 -20.45 17.66 -8.86
C LYS A 234 -21.54 16.78 -8.29
#